data_AF-X1TC03-F1
#
_entry.id   AF-X1TC03-F1
#
_cell.length_a   1.000
_cell.length_b   1.000
_cell.length_c   1.000
_cell.angle_alpha   90.00
_cell.angle_beta   90.00
_cell.angle_gamma   90.00
#
_symmetry.space_group_name_H-M   'P 1'
#
loop_
_entity.id
_entity.type
_entity.pdbx_description
1 polymer ?
#
loop_
_entity_poly.entity_id
_entity_poly.type
_entity_poly.pdbx_seq_one_letter_code
_entity_poly.pdbx_strand_id
1 'polypeptide(L)'
;MKLKNFMVLALSASLIIGVALTGGCVLDGTAVIEDITPQEAFTLIQNNQNNSDLVIIDVRTPGEFTGEHLENATNIDFHSEAFRDMLNNLDKNKA
;
A
#
# COMPACT_ATOMS: atom_id res chain seq x y z
N MET A 1 32.09 -12.27 50.55
CA MET A 1 31.63 -12.15 49.15
C MET A 1 30.94 -10.79 49.02
N LYS A 2 31.59 -9.82 48.38
CA LYS A 2 31.41 -8.39 48.68
C LYS A 2 30.22 -7.77 47.92
N LEU A 3 29.58 -6.81 48.59
CA LEU A 3 28.50 -5.91 48.16
C LEU A 3 28.62 -5.38 46.71
N LYS A 4 29.85 -5.30 46.19
CA LYS A 4 30.16 -4.97 44.78
C LYS A 4 29.51 -5.93 43.76
N ASN A 5 29.49 -7.24 44.04
CA ASN A 5 28.86 -8.22 43.12
C ASN A 5 27.33 -8.12 43.12
N PHE A 6 26.74 -7.60 44.20
CA PHE A 6 25.28 -7.38 44.31
C PHE A 6 24.84 -6.10 43.58
N MET A 7 25.64 -5.03 43.65
CA MET A 7 25.40 -3.81 42.88
C MET A 7 25.57 -4.03 41.36
N VAL A 8 26.51 -4.87 40.93
CA VAL A 8 26.71 -5.20 39.52
C VAL A 8 25.52 -5.98 38.94
N LEU A 9 24.93 -6.90 39.73
CA LEU A 9 23.74 -7.65 39.31
C LEU A 9 22.50 -6.76 39.17
N ALA A 10 22.34 -5.79 40.08
CA ALA A 10 21.22 -4.84 40.06
C ALA A 10 21.32 -3.86 38.87
N LEU A 11 22.53 -3.40 38.52
CA LEU A 11 22.73 -2.51 37.35
C LEU A 11 22.47 -3.21 36.01
N SER A 12 22.81 -4.50 35.89
CA SER A 12 22.55 -5.27 34.66
C SER A 12 21.06 -5.57 34.44
N ALA A 13 20.28 -5.71 35.52
CA ALA A 13 18.84 -5.95 35.43
C ALA A 13 18.06 -4.70 35.01
N SER A 14 18.57 -3.49 35.31
CA SER A 14 17.91 -2.23 34.93
C SER A 14 18.12 -1.84 33.46
N LEU A 15 19.12 -2.38 32.77
CA LEU A 15 19.40 -2.04 31.37
C LEU A 15 18.50 -2.80 30.37
N ILE A 16 17.90 -3.93 30.78
CA ILE A 16 17.09 -4.78 29.89
C ILE A 16 15.62 -4.30 29.81
N ILE A 17 15.14 -3.50 30.78
CA ILE A 17 13.74 -3.05 30.81
C ILE A 17 13.54 -1.74 30.01
N GLY A 18 14.60 -1.00 29.68
CA GLY A 18 14.53 0.30 29.00
C GLY A 18 14.43 0.28 27.47
N VAL A 19 14.55 -0.88 26.82
CA VAL A 19 14.67 -0.98 25.34
C VAL A 19 13.35 -1.41 24.66
N ALA A 20 12.28 -1.64 25.40
CA ALA A 20 11.03 -2.18 24.84
C ALA A 20 9.98 -1.12 24.40
N LEU A 21 10.31 0.17 24.37
CA LEU A 21 9.29 1.24 24.19
C LEU A 21 9.58 2.27 23.08
N THR A 22 10.54 2.06 22.20
CA THR A 22 10.76 2.96 21.03
C THR A 22 10.09 2.49 19.74
N GLY A 23 9.36 1.37 19.75
CA GLY A 23 8.62 0.88 18.60
C GLY A 23 7.18 1.43 18.59
N GLY A 24 6.97 2.66 18.14
CA GLY A 24 5.64 3.26 18.18
C GLY A 24 5.46 4.49 17.30
N CYS A 25 5.67 4.36 15.98
CA CYS A 25 4.75 4.82 14.95
C CYS A 25 5.29 4.34 13.59
N VAL A 26 4.77 3.21 13.07
CA VAL A 26 4.78 3.00 11.61
C VAL A 26 3.56 3.77 11.14
N LEU A 27 3.76 5.01 10.69
CA LEU A 27 2.73 5.71 9.94
C LEU A 27 2.69 5.04 8.57
N ASP A 28 1.61 4.30 8.32
CA ASP A 28 1.24 3.79 7.02
C ASP A 28 1.47 4.86 5.94
N GLY A 29 2.06 4.44 4.82
CA GLY A 29 2.41 5.33 3.72
C GLY A 29 1.22 6.17 3.28
N THR A 30 1.38 7.49 3.32
CA THR A 30 0.41 8.42 2.74
C THR A 30 0.21 8.04 1.28
N ALA A 31 -1.02 7.66 0.91
CA ALA A 31 -1.38 7.43 -0.48
C ALA A 31 -1.12 8.71 -1.28
N VAL A 32 -0.28 8.62 -2.30
CA VAL A 32 -0.03 9.72 -3.24
C VAL A 32 -1.16 9.71 -4.26
N ILE A 33 -1.90 10.82 -4.33
CA ILE A 33 -2.95 11.04 -5.33
C ILE A 33 -2.44 12.14 -6.24
N GLU A 34 -2.22 11.80 -7.50
CA GLU A 34 -1.65 12.70 -8.50
C GLU A 34 -2.40 12.52 -9.83
N ASP A 35 -2.77 13.65 -10.44
CA ASP A 35 -3.23 13.66 -11.81
C ASP A 35 -2.01 13.65 -12.74
N ILE A 36 -2.00 12.74 -13.71
CA ILE A 36 -0.94 12.63 -14.71
C ILE A 36 -1.48 12.93 -16.10
N THR A 37 -0.63 13.43 -16.99
CA THR A 37 -0.97 13.65 -18.39
C THR A 37 -1.10 12.32 -19.14
N PRO A 38 -1.81 12.28 -20.29
CA PRO A 38 -1.88 11.07 -21.12
C PRO A 38 -0.51 10.53 -21.56
N GLN A 39 0.47 11.41 -21.80
CA GLN A 39 1.83 11.01 -22.18
C GLN A 39 2.58 10.33 -21.02
N GLU A 40 2.39 10.81 -19.79
CA GLU A 40 2.96 10.21 -18.58
C GLU A 40 2.28 8.87 -18.30
N ALA A 41 0.95 8.78 -18.42
CA ALA A 41 0.22 7.53 -18.29
C ALA A 41 0.68 6.48 -19.31
N PHE A 42 0.85 6.87 -20.58
CA PHE A 42 1.39 5.99 -21.62
C PHE A 42 2.79 5.49 -21.24
N THR A 43 3.69 6.38 -20.83
CA THR A 43 5.04 6.01 -20.38
C THR A 43 5.01 5.06 -19.18
N LEU A 44 4.14 5.33 -18.20
CA LEU A 44 3.97 4.49 -17.02
C LEU A 44 3.54 3.08 -17.39
N ILE A 45 2.54 2.94 -18.26
CA ILE A 45 2.03 1.64 -18.74
C ILE A 45 3.12 0.90 -19.51
N GLN A 46 3.81 1.57 -20.43
CA GLN A 46 4.86 0.96 -21.24
C GLN A 46 6.05 0.47 -20.39
N ASN A 47 6.41 1.19 -19.33
CA ASN A 47 7.48 0.77 -18.42
C ASN A 47 7.08 -0.39 -17.49
N ASN A 48 5.78 -0.72 -17.41
CA ASN A 48 5.21 -1.69 -16.49
C ASN A 48 4.47 -2.83 -17.20
N GLN A 49 4.73 -3.09 -18.49
CA GLN A 49 4.01 -4.12 -19.26
C GLN A 49 4.07 -5.53 -18.65
N ASN A 50 5.13 -5.84 -17.89
CA ASN A 50 5.30 -7.13 -17.21
C ASN A 50 5.11 -7.03 -15.69
N ASN A 51 4.60 -5.90 -15.20
CA ASN A 51 4.36 -5.69 -13.78
C ASN A 51 2.91 -6.04 -13.44
N SER A 52 2.70 -7.19 -12.77
CA SER A 52 1.37 -7.63 -12.32
C SER A 52 0.76 -6.75 -11.22
N ASP A 53 1.58 -5.88 -10.63
CA ASP A 53 1.18 -5.00 -9.53
C ASP A 53 0.63 -3.65 -10.03
N LEU A 54 0.86 -3.29 -11.31
CA LEU A 54 0.17 -2.18 -11.93
C LEU A 54 -1.31 -2.56 -12.16
N VAL A 55 -2.22 -1.79 -11.55
CA VAL A 55 -3.67 -1.95 -11.72
C VAL A 55 -4.23 -0.72 -12.43
N ILE A 56 -4.88 -0.95 -13.57
CA ILE A 56 -5.61 0.08 -14.32
C ILE A 56 -7.11 -0.16 -14.09
N ILE A 57 -7.80 0.83 -13.55
CA ILE A 57 -9.25 0.76 -13.30
C ILE A 57 -9.95 1.71 -14.26
N ASP A 58 -10.85 1.16 -15.08
CA ASP A 58 -11.73 1.96 -15.93
C ASP A 58 -13.09 2.10 -15.23
N VAL A 59 -13.42 3.31 -14.79
CA VAL A 59 -14.62 3.59 -13.98
C VAL A 59 -15.87 3.92 -14.81
N ARG A 60 -15.79 3.79 -16.14
CA ARG A 60 -16.91 4.03 -17.07
C ARG A 60 -17.98 2.94 -16.97
N THR A 61 -19.10 3.14 -17.64
CA THR A 61 -20.15 2.10 -17.75
C THR A 61 -19.66 0.91 -18.59
N PRO A 62 -20.23 -0.30 -18.41
CA PRO A 62 -19.85 -1.47 -19.21
C PRO A 62 -20.07 -1.29 -20.72
N GLY A 63 -21.08 -0.49 -21.10
CA GLY A 63 -21.36 -0.17 -22.50
C GLY A 63 -20.24 0.63 -23.16
N GLU A 64 -19.66 1.60 -22.46
CA GLU A 64 -18.53 2.39 -22.94
C GLU A 64 -17.24 1.56 -22.98
N PHE A 65 -17.03 0.70 -21.98
CA PHE A 65 -15.85 -0.15 -21.89
C PHE A 65 -15.81 -1.21 -23.01
N THR A 66 -16.96 -1.78 -23.37
CA THR A 66 -17.06 -2.85 -24.39
C THR A 66 -16.60 -2.38 -25.78
N GLY A 67 -16.73 -1.09 -26.09
CA GLY A 67 -16.29 -0.52 -27.36
C GLY A 67 -14.77 -0.52 -27.48
N GLU A 68 -14.12 0.36 -26.71
CA GLU A 68 -12.65 0.46 -26.63
C GLU A 68 -12.23 0.82 -25.20
N HIS A 69 -11.11 0.26 -24.78
CA HIS A 69 -10.50 0.48 -23.48
C HIS A 69 -9.00 0.21 -23.53
N LEU A 70 -8.27 0.65 -22.50
CA LEU A 70 -6.86 0.32 -22.35
C LEU A 70 -6.69 -1.18 -22.09
N GLU A 71 -5.71 -1.80 -22.73
CA GLU A 71 -5.38 -3.20 -22.50
C GLU A 71 -5.10 -3.46 -21.00
N ASN A 72 -5.58 -4.61 -20.50
CA ASN A 72 -5.47 -5.03 -19.09
C ASN A 72 -6.19 -4.14 -18.06
N ALA A 73 -7.00 -3.17 -18.49
CA ALA A 73 -7.86 -2.42 -17.59
C ALA A 73 -8.98 -3.31 -17.02
N THR A 74 -9.30 -3.13 -15.74
CA THR A 74 -10.47 -3.74 -15.09
C THR A 74 -11.60 -2.71 -15.05
N ASN A 75 -12.76 -3.03 -15.61
CA ASN A 75 -13.92 -2.15 -15.53
C ASN A 75 -14.62 -2.29 -14.17
N ILE A 76 -14.77 -1.18 -13.45
CA ILE A 76 -15.57 -1.08 -12.23
C ILE A 76 -16.48 0.14 -12.35
N ASP A 77 -17.71 -0.08 -12.81
CA ASP A 77 -18.67 0.98 -13.08
C ASP A 77 -18.98 1.82 -11.82
N PHE A 78 -18.59 3.10 -11.86
CA PHE A 78 -18.83 4.05 -10.78
C PHE A 78 -20.31 4.22 -10.40
N HIS A 79 -21.21 4.03 -11.36
CA HIS A 79 -22.65 4.20 -11.15
C HIS A 79 -23.33 2.95 -10.60
N SER A 80 -22.62 1.82 -10.55
CA SER A 80 -23.14 0.57 -9.98
C SER A 80 -23.31 0.69 -8.47
N GLU A 81 -24.42 0.16 -7.94
CA GLU A 81 -24.62 0.02 -6.49
C GLU A 81 -23.51 -0.85 -5.84
N ALA A 82 -22.89 -1.73 -6.62
CA ALA A 82 -21.80 -2.60 -6.17
C ALA A 82 -20.40 -1.97 -6.27
N PHE A 83 -20.25 -0.73 -6.75
CA PHE A 83 -18.94 -0.10 -7.00
C PHE A 83 -17.98 -0.19 -5.80
N ARG A 84 -18.48 0.17 -4.62
CA ARG A 84 -17.69 0.16 -3.37
C ARG A 84 -17.23 -1.24 -2.99
N ASP A 85 -18.10 -2.23 -3.14
CA ASP A 85 -17.80 -3.61 -2.78
C ASP A 85 -16.79 -4.21 -3.76
N MET A 86 -16.94 -3.94 -5.05
CA MET A 86 -15.98 -4.34 -6.08
C MET A 86 -14.60 -3.72 -5.84
N LEU A 87 -14.50 -2.43 -5.53
CA LEU A 87 -13.24 -1.78 -5.17
C LEU A 87 -12.60 -2.38 -3.92
N ASN A 88 -13.39 -2.69 -2.89
CA ASN A 88 -12.86 -3.25 -1.64
C ASN A 88 -12.32 -4.67 -1.79
N ASN A 89 -12.74 -5.40 -2.82
CA ASN A 89 -12.25 -6.74 -3.13
C ASN A 89 -10.91 -6.74 -3.88
N LEU A 90 -10.40 -5.58 -4.30
CA LEU A 90 -9.08 -5.47 -4.92
C LEU A 90 -7.97 -5.67 -3.88
N ASP A 91 -6.88 -6.31 -4.30
CA ASP A 91 -5.70 -6.49 -3.46
C ASP A 91 -4.95 -5.16 -3.30
N LYS A 92 -4.96 -4.64 -2.06
CA LYS A 92 -4.34 -3.36 -1.68
C LYS A 92 -2.82 -3.47 -1.47
N ASN A 93 -2.28 -4.68 -1.53
CA ASN A 93 -0.86 -4.95 -1.28
C ASN A 93 -0.05 -5.19 -2.56
N LYS A 94 -0.64 -4.97 -3.75
CA LYS A 94 0.10 -4.91 -5.01
C LYS A 94 1.11 -3.75 -4.95
N ALA A 95 2.39 -4.03 -5.19
CA ALA A 95 3.52 -3.12 -4.95
C ALA A 95 4.28 -2.77 -6.24
#